data_AF-S3ZJM2-F1
#
_entry.id   AF-S3ZJM2-F1
#
_cell.length_a   1.000
_cell.length_b   1.000
_cell.length_c   1.000
_cell.angle_alpha   90.00
_cell.angle_beta   90.00
_cell.angle_gamma   90.00
#
_symmetry.space_group_name_H-M   'P 1'
#
loop_
_entity.id
_entity.type
_entity.pdbx_description
1 polymer ?
#
loop_
_entity_poly.entity_id
_entity_poly.type
_entity_poly.pdbx_seq_one_letter_code
_entity_poly.pdbx_strand_id
1 'polypeptide(L)'
;MERIPVQDGSLPDRFAQLTSVPAWPAGNGDRAPGAPDPGTARALLTDLVTAAVHRYATHGHGEPIMLVHAATAPNAVLRTLPALPRELWPASLDAAWAASAAVTAAYAPATPAAYEGTYKEAHEEAARSTFDEVFARAAAHGDDHTVKFADTARDVGDRAARTAALRGVELNPPAL
;
A
#
# COMPACT_ATOMS: atom_id res chain seq x y z
N MET A 1 -4.20 11.86 0.40
CA MET A 1 -5.65 11.61 0.37
C MET A 1 -6.26 12.28 1.57
N GLU A 2 -7.31 13.05 1.35
CA GLU A 2 -8.15 13.53 2.45
C GLU A 2 -8.86 12.33 3.09
N ARG A 3 -9.00 12.36 4.41
CA ARG A 3 -9.67 11.33 5.19
C ARG A 3 -11.18 11.54 5.14
N ILE A 4 -11.96 10.46 5.22
CA ILE A 4 -13.41 10.59 5.45
C ILE A 4 -13.68 11.21 6.83
N PRO A 5 -14.78 11.96 7.02
CA PRO A 5 -15.09 12.64 8.28
C PRO A 5 -15.29 11.67 9.45
N VAL A 6 -15.98 10.54 9.23
CA VAL A 6 -16.24 9.53 10.27
C VAL A 6 -15.43 8.27 9.97
N GLN A 7 -14.46 7.99 10.83
CA GLN A 7 -13.47 6.91 10.69
C GLN A 7 -13.84 5.64 11.47
N ASP A 8 -15.03 5.59 12.05
CA ASP A 8 -15.57 4.41 12.76
C ASP A 8 -16.66 3.74 11.92
N GLY A 9 -16.99 2.50 12.26
CA GLY A 9 -18.03 1.71 11.58
C GLY A 9 -17.49 0.75 10.53
N SER A 10 -18.42 0.05 9.88
CA SER A 10 -18.12 -1.02 8.92
C SER A 10 -17.54 -0.48 7.62
N LEU A 11 -16.93 -1.35 6.81
CA LEU A 11 -16.42 -0.97 5.49
C LEU A 11 -17.51 -0.31 4.60
N PRO A 12 -18.74 -0.88 4.47
CA PRO A 12 -19.82 -0.21 3.76
C PRO A 12 -20.12 1.20 4.26
N ASP A 13 -20.18 1.42 5.58
CA ASP A 13 -20.49 2.74 6.16
C ASP A 13 -19.40 3.77 5.85
N ARG A 14 -18.13 3.37 5.93
CA ARG A 14 -16.99 4.21 5.57
C ARG A 14 -16.99 4.55 4.07
N PHE A 15 -17.25 3.57 3.23
CA PHE A 15 -17.22 3.75 1.77
C PHE A 15 -18.42 4.56 1.27
N ALA A 16 -19.56 4.51 1.95
CA ALA A 16 -20.73 5.35 1.64
C ALA A 16 -20.46 6.85 1.80
N GLN A 17 -19.42 7.24 2.57
CA GLN A 17 -19.00 8.64 2.72
C GLN A 17 -18.14 9.14 1.54
N LEU A 18 -17.62 8.24 0.69
CA LEU A 18 -16.82 8.61 -0.47
C LEU A 18 -17.72 9.15 -1.59
N THR A 19 -17.78 10.46 -1.73
CA THR A 19 -18.55 11.12 -2.82
C THR A 19 -17.79 11.08 -4.15
N SER A 20 -16.47 10.92 -4.10
CA SER A 20 -15.61 10.68 -5.25
C SER A 20 -14.30 10.03 -4.79
N VAL A 21 -13.64 9.32 -5.69
CA VAL A 21 -12.22 8.99 -5.57
C VAL A 21 -11.45 9.85 -6.55
N PRO A 22 -10.29 10.41 -6.18
CA PRO A 22 -9.52 11.22 -7.11
C PRO A 22 -9.18 10.38 -8.33
N ALA A 23 -9.24 10.96 -9.53
CA ALA A 23 -8.59 10.38 -10.69
C ALA A 23 -7.08 10.33 -10.44
N TRP A 24 -6.36 9.45 -11.15
CA TRP A 24 -4.90 9.53 -11.13
C TRP A 24 -4.48 10.96 -11.51
N PRO A 25 -3.54 11.59 -10.79
CA PRO A 25 -3.11 12.93 -11.14
C PRO A 25 -2.58 12.93 -12.58
N ALA A 26 -3.31 13.57 -13.50
CA ALA A 26 -2.76 13.91 -14.80
C ALA A 26 -1.54 14.77 -14.50
N GLY A 27 -0.33 14.24 -14.75
CA GLY A 27 0.93 14.87 -14.38
C GLY A 27 0.91 16.37 -14.72
N ASN A 28 1.43 17.16 -13.82
CA ASN A 28 1.55 18.62 -13.85
C ASN A 28 2.53 19.15 -14.93
N GLY A 29 2.58 18.54 -16.11
CA GLY A 29 3.33 19.00 -17.26
C GLY A 29 2.83 18.32 -18.54
N ASP A 30 2.44 19.14 -19.52
CA ASP A 30 2.28 18.87 -20.97
C ASP A 30 1.72 17.51 -21.42
N ARG A 31 0.94 16.82 -20.57
CA ARG A 31 0.29 15.58 -20.97
C ARG A 31 -0.96 15.94 -21.76
N ALA A 32 -0.94 15.62 -23.06
CA ALA A 32 -2.14 15.66 -23.89
C ALA A 32 -3.28 14.84 -23.22
N PRO A 33 -4.55 15.27 -23.34
CA PRO A 33 -5.68 14.50 -22.84
C PRO A 33 -5.66 13.09 -23.43
N GLY A 34 -5.55 12.05 -22.58
CA GLY A 34 -5.52 10.65 -23.02
C GLY A 34 -5.06 9.71 -21.91
N ALA A 35 -5.48 8.45 -22.00
CA ALA A 35 -5.00 7.39 -21.12
C ALA A 35 -3.47 7.24 -21.27
N PRO A 36 -2.73 6.94 -20.18
CA PRO A 36 -1.31 6.65 -20.29
C PRO A 36 -1.04 5.53 -21.31
N ASP A 37 0.11 5.56 -21.98
CA ASP A 37 0.53 4.36 -22.70
C ASP A 37 0.76 3.22 -21.68
N PRO A 38 0.68 1.95 -22.10
CA PRO A 38 0.77 0.82 -21.18
C PRO A 38 2.10 0.78 -20.40
N GLY A 39 3.22 1.19 -21.00
CA GLY A 39 4.51 1.25 -20.32
C GLY A 39 4.49 2.25 -19.17
N THR A 40 3.96 3.45 -19.42
CA THR A 40 3.75 4.46 -18.39
C THR A 40 2.75 3.99 -17.32
N ALA A 41 1.67 3.29 -17.69
CA ALA A 41 0.71 2.77 -16.71
C ALA A 41 1.37 1.79 -15.72
N ARG A 42 2.24 0.90 -16.22
CA ARG A 42 3.01 -0.01 -15.37
C ARG A 42 3.98 0.73 -14.45
N ALA A 43 4.67 1.75 -14.95
CA ALA A 43 5.60 2.56 -14.15
C ALA A 43 4.85 3.29 -13.01
N LEU A 44 3.75 3.96 -13.33
CA LEU A 44 2.92 4.67 -12.34
C LEU A 44 2.31 3.71 -11.30
N LEU A 45 1.93 2.50 -11.71
CA LEU A 45 1.45 1.49 -10.77
C LEU A 45 2.57 1.00 -9.84
N THR A 46 3.80 0.91 -10.33
CA THR A 46 5.00 0.60 -9.52
C THR A 46 5.26 1.72 -8.50
N ASP A 47 5.12 2.98 -8.92
CA ASP A 47 5.25 4.14 -8.03
C ASP A 47 4.15 4.16 -6.95
N LEU A 48 2.91 3.81 -7.32
CA LEU A 48 1.80 3.67 -6.38
C LEU A 48 2.09 2.63 -5.30
N VAL A 49 2.54 1.43 -5.70
CA VAL A 49 2.90 0.35 -4.76
C VAL A 49 4.01 0.82 -3.83
N THR A 50 5.07 1.41 -4.38
CA THR A 50 6.21 1.94 -3.59
C THR A 50 5.74 2.96 -2.56
N ALA A 51 4.97 3.96 -2.99
CA ALA A 51 4.45 5.00 -2.10
C ALA A 51 3.54 4.43 -1.01
N ALA A 52 2.67 3.46 -1.33
CA ALA A 52 1.77 2.84 -0.37
C ALA A 52 2.53 2.01 0.67
N VAL A 53 3.52 1.21 0.24
CA VAL A 53 4.41 0.45 1.14
C VAL A 53 5.16 1.38 2.09
N HIS A 54 5.80 2.43 1.57
CA HIS A 54 6.53 3.38 2.41
C HIS A 54 5.62 4.09 3.41
N ARG A 55 4.42 4.49 2.98
CA ARG A 55 3.44 5.16 3.85
C ARG A 55 3.00 4.27 5.00
N TYR A 56 2.85 2.96 4.78
CA TYR A 56 2.45 2.02 5.81
C TYR A 56 3.38 2.02 7.03
N ALA A 57 4.70 2.19 6.84
CA ALA A 57 5.67 2.19 7.94
C ALA A 57 5.29 3.17 9.08
N THR A 58 4.70 4.31 8.73
CA THR A 58 4.31 5.37 9.68
C THR A 58 2.81 5.43 9.95
N HIS A 59 1.96 4.90 9.07
CA HIS A 59 0.51 5.06 9.16
C HIS A 59 -0.24 3.75 9.42
N GLY A 60 0.41 2.60 9.32
CA GLY A 60 -0.22 1.29 9.49
C GLY A 60 -0.91 1.13 10.84
N HIS A 61 -0.46 1.85 11.88
CA HIS A 61 -1.01 1.76 13.24
C HIS A 61 -2.49 2.14 13.37
N GLY A 62 -3.06 2.89 12.41
CA GLY A 62 -4.46 3.30 12.48
C GLY A 62 -5.43 2.15 12.23
N GLU A 63 -5.19 1.36 11.19
CA GLU A 63 -5.90 0.12 10.90
C GLU A 63 -4.95 -0.79 10.12
N PRO A 64 -4.16 -1.65 10.81
CA PRO A 64 -3.01 -2.30 10.19
C PRO A 64 -3.42 -3.37 9.19
N ILE A 65 -4.56 -4.03 9.36
CA ILE A 65 -5.07 -5.05 8.44
C ILE A 65 -5.63 -4.39 7.18
N MET A 66 -6.46 -3.36 7.33
CA MET A 66 -7.10 -2.70 6.21
C MET A 66 -6.09 -1.89 5.39
N LEU A 67 -5.10 -1.26 6.03
CA LEU A 67 -4.11 -0.44 5.33
C LEU A 67 -3.10 -1.24 4.49
N VAL A 68 -2.90 -2.54 4.72
CA VAL A 68 -2.05 -3.33 3.80
C VAL A 68 -2.66 -3.38 2.39
N HIS A 69 -3.98 -3.35 2.27
CA HIS A 69 -4.69 -3.42 0.99
C HIS A 69 -4.40 -2.21 0.09
N ALA A 70 -4.03 -1.07 0.66
CA ALA A 70 -3.61 0.09 -0.11
C ALA A 70 -2.34 -0.17 -0.94
N ALA A 71 -1.53 -1.17 -0.56
CA ALA A 71 -0.31 -1.58 -1.27
C ALA A 71 -0.45 -2.95 -1.96
N THR A 72 -1.09 -3.92 -1.31
CA THR A 72 -1.19 -5.29 -1.84
C THR A 72 -2.14 -5.39 -3.03
N ALA A 73 -3.25 -4.63 -3.04
CA ALA A 73 -4.17 -4.59 -4.17
C ALA A 73 -3.52 -4.04 -5.44
N PRO A 74 -2.86 -2.85 -5.46
CA PRO A 74 -2.17 -2.37 -6.65
C PRO A 74 -1.00 -3.27 -7.06
N ASN A 75 -0.30 -3.92 -6.12
CA ASN A 75 0.78 -4.86 -6.49
C ASN A 75 0.26 -6.13 -7.15
N ALA A 76 -0.89 -6.65 -6.70
CA ALA A 76 -1.55 -7.78 -7.36
C ALA A 76 -1.96 -7.42 -8.80
N VAL A 77 -2.49 -6.21 -9.02
CA VAL A 77 -2.78 -5.69 -10.36
C VAL A 77 -1.48 -5.59 -11.19
N LEU A 78 -0.41 -5.03 -10.62
CA LEU A 78 0.88 -4.87 -11.28
C LEU A 78 1.45 -6.20 -11.77
N ARG A 79 1.42 -7.23 -10.92
CA ARG A 79 1.86 -8.59 -11.23
C ARG A 79 0.98 -9.27 -12.29
N THR A 80 -0.28 -8.84 -12.42
CA THR A 80 -1.23 -9.39 -13.41
C THR A 80 -1.08 -8.75 -14.79
N LEU A 81 -0.56 -7.53 -14.89
CA LEU A 81 -0.46 -6.79 -16.17
C LEU A 81 0.14 -7.61 -17.34
N PRO A 82 1.23 -8.38 -17.17
CA PRO A 82 1.80 -9.17 -18.27
C PRO A 82 0.85 -10.21 -18.89
N ALA A 83 -0.19 -10.62 -18.17
CA ALA A 83 -1.21 -11.56 -18.65
C ALA A 83 -2.43 -10.87 -19.30
N LEU A 84 -2.52 -9.55 -19.23
CA LEU A 84 -3.63 -8.76 -19.78
C LEU A 84 -3.27 -8.16 -21.14
N PRO A 85 -4.24 -7.98 -22.06
CA PRO A 85 -4.11 -7.09 -23.21
C PRO A 85 -3.58 -5.71 -22.77
N ARG A 86 -2.62 -5.17 -23.53
CA ARG A 86 -1.90 -3.94 -23.14
C ARG A 86 -2.84 -2.74 -23.02
N GLU A 87 -3.93 -2.75 -23.77
CA GLU A 87 -4.98 -1.73 -23.79
C GLU A 87 -5.73 -1.64 -22.44
N LEU A 88 -5.69 -2.69 -21.61
CA LEU A 88 -6.32 -2.71 -20.28
C LEU A 88 -5.43 -2.16 -19.16
N TRP A 89 -4.14 -1.93 -19.42
CA TRP A 89 -3.20 -1.52 -18.37
C TRP A 89 -3.52 -0.12 -17.81
N PRO A 90 -3.92 0.88 -18.62
CA PRO A 90 -4.34 2.18 -18.10
C PRO A 90 -5.56 2.11 -17.19
N ALA A 91 -6.60 1.36 -17.59
CA ALA A 91 -7.80 1.17 -16.77
C ALA A 91 -7.49 0.41 -15.47
N SER A 92 -6.52 -0.50 -15.52
CA SER A 92 -6.02 -1.24 -14.36
C SER A 92 -5.30 -0.33 -13.37
N LEU A 93 -4.51 0.64 -13.86
CA LEU A 93 -3.92 1.70 -13.02
C LEU A 93 -5.01 2.54 -12.34
N ASP A 94 -6.01 3.00 -13.10
CA ASP A 94 -7.09 3.84 -12.57
C ASP A 94 -7.88 3.12 -11.46
N ALA A 95 -8.21 1.85 -11.69
CA ALA A 95 -8.90 1.01 -10.71
C ALA A 95 -8.06 0.77 -9.45
N ALA A 96 -6.77 0.46 -9.62
CA ALA A 96 -5.85 0.24 -8.50
C ALA A 96 -5.66 1.51 -7.67
N TRP A 97 -5.53 2.66 -8.33
CA TRP A 97 -5.46 3.97 -7.68
C TRP A 97 -6.72 4.30 -6.88
N ALA A 98 -7.89 4.14 -7.48
CA ALA A 98 -9.16 4.37 -6.83
C ALA A 98 -9.29 3.53 -5.55
N ALA A 99 -8.94 2.24 -5.63
CA ALA A 99 -8.96 1.34 -4.48
C ALA A 99 -7.98 1.78 -3.37
N SER A 100 -6.71 2.05 -3.71
CA SER A 100 -5.71 2.52 -2.76
C SER A 100 -6.11 3.86 -2.12
N ALA A 101 -6.69 4.77 -2.90
CA ALA A 101 -7.18 6.06 -2.44
C ALA A 101 -8.33 5.92 -1.45
N ALA A 102 -9.33 5.09 -1.78
CA ALA A 102 -10.49 4.82 -0.94
C ALA A 102 -10.07 4.20 0.40
N VAL A 103 -9.22 3.16 0.38
CA VAL A 103 -8.70 2.53 1.60
C VAL A 103 -7.91 3.54 2.44
N THR A 104 -7.02 4.32 1.81
CA THR A 104 -6.25 5.34 2.54
C THR A 104 -7.17 6.39 3.19
N ALA A 105 -8.18 6.87 2.47
CA ALA A 105 -9.14 7.85 3.00
C ALA A 105 -9.97 7.30 4.16
N ALA A 106 -10.36 6.02 4.09
CA ALA A 106 -11.25 5.36 5.03
C ALA A 106 -10.57 4.87 6.32
N TYR A 107 -9.25 4.63 6.30
CA TYR A 107 -8.55 3.94 7.39
C TYR A 107 -7.28 4.62 7.88
N ALA A 108 -6.69 5.56 7.12
CA ALA A 108 -5.43 6.16 7.55
C ALA A 108 -5.63 7.01 8.83
N PRO A 109 -4.71 6.92 9.81
CA PRO A 109 -4.73 7.79 10.97
C PRO A 109 -4.49 9.25 10.57
N ALA A 110 -4.89 10.19 11.43
CA ALA A 110 -4.74 11.62 11.16
C ALA A 110 -3.28 12.05 11.15
N THR A 111 -2.44 11.38 11.96
CA THR A 111 -1.03 11.69 12.14
C THR A 111 -0.15 10.47 11.89
N PRO A 112 1.05 10.64 11.31
CA PRO A 112 2.04 9.57 11.27
C PRO A 112 2.50 9.23 12.69
N ALA A 113 2.94 7.98 12.90
CA ALA A 113 3.66 7.60 14.10
C ALA A 113 4.92 8.46 14.28
N ALA A 114 5.21 8.85 15.52
CA ALA A 114 6.48 9.47 15.86
C ALA A 114 7.64 8.49 15.60
N TYR A 115 8.82 9.02 15.25
CA TYR A 115 10.02 8.20 15.08
C TYR A 115 10.62 7.83 16.45
N GLU A 116 9.90 7.01 17.19
CA GLU A 116 10.29 6.48 18.50
C GLU A 116 9.70 5.08 18.69
N GLY A 117 10.13 4.39 19.75
CA GLY A 117 9.65 3.06 20.11
C GLY A 117 9.75 2.08 18.95
N THR A 118 8.66 1.35 18.70
CA THR A 118 8.64 0.25 17.73
C THR A 118 8.91 0.69 16.28
N TYR A 119 8.64 1.96 15.90
CA TYR A 119 9.00 2.44 14.56
C TYR A 119 10.52 2.55 14.39
N LYS A 120 11.20 3.13 15.40
CA LYS A 120 12.66 3.21 15.42
C LYS A 120 13.30 1.82 15.43
N GLU A 121 12.78 0.91 16.25
CA GLU A 121 13.26 -0.48 16.32
C GLU A 121 13.15 -1.19 14.97
N ALA A 122 12.00 -1.08 14.29
CA ALA A 122 11.80 -1.63 12.94
C ALA A 122 12.77 -1.00 11.93
N HIS A 123 13.03 0.30 12.01
CA HIS A 123 13.94 1.01 11.10
C HIS A 123 15.41 0.60 11.29
N GLU A 124 15.83 0.39 12.53
CA GLU A 124 17.17 -0.09 12.86
C GLU A 124 17.33 -1.58 12.48
N GLU A 125 16.32 -2.40 12.71
CA GLU A 125 16.29 -3.81 12.27
C GLU A 125 16.34 -3.92 10.74
N ALA A 126 15.62 -3.08 10.01
CA ALA A 126 15.67 -3.02 8.55
C ALA A 126 17.07 -2.71 8.00
N ALA A 127 17.95 -2.08 8.79
CA ALA A 127 19.33 -1.79 8.38
C ALA A 127 20.22 -3.04 8.35
N ARG A 128 19.90 -4.02 9.20
CA ARG A 128 20.74 -5.19 9.51
C ARG A 128 20.14 -6.52 9.06
N SER A 129 18.84 -6.56 8.74
CA SER A 129 18.13 -7.74 8.26
C SER A 129 17.98 -7.75 6.74
N THR A 130 17.85 -8.93 6.16
CA THR A 130 17.52 -9.16 4.74
C THR A 130 16.00 -9.28 4.55
N PHE A 131 15.52 -9.16 3.31
CA PHE A 131 14.10 -9.46 3.03
C PHE A 131 13.74 -10.93 3.27
N ASP A 132 14.68 -11.87 3.10
CA ASP A 132 14.42 -13.28 3.38
C ASP A 132 14.13 -13.50 4.87
N GLU A 133 14.89 -12.87 5.76
CA GLU A 133 14.66 -12.94 7.21
C GLU A 133 13.34 -12.27 7.61
N VAL A 134 13.03 -11.11 7.05
CA VAL A 134 11.76 -10.41 7.33
C VAL A 134 10.57 -11.22 6.82
N PHE A 135 10.67 -11.80 5.62
CA PHE A 135 9.62 -12.64 5.04
C PHE A 135 9.44 -13.94 5.82
N ALA A 136 10.52 -14.56 6.30
CA ALA A 136 10.44 -15.74 7.17
C ALA A 136 9.70 -15.42 8.49
N ARG A 137 9.90 -14.24 9.08
CA ARG A 137 9.14 -13.79 10.25
C ARG A 137 7.65 -13.60 9.93
N ALA A 138 7.33 -12.99 8.79
CA ALA A 138 5.95 -12.84 8.33
C ALA A 138 5.28 -14.22 8.11
N ALA A 139 5.99 -15.17 7.50
CA ALA A 139 5.50 -16.53 7.31
C ALA A 139 5.27 -17.26 8.64
N ALA A 140 6.15 -17.09 9.63
CA ALA A 140 5.99 -17.65 10.96
C ALA A 140 4.87 -16.98 11.78
N HIS A 141 4.60 -15.70 11.53
CA HIS A 141 3.47 -14.96 12.13
C HIS A 141 2.11 -15.48 11.64
N GLY A 142 2.06 -15.99 10.41
CA GLY A 142 0.94 -16.79 9.89
C GLY A 142 -0.30 -16.01 9.46
N ASP A 143 -0.40 -14.72 9.76
CA ASP A 143 -1.47 -13.88 9.23
C ASP A 143 -1.26 -13.59 7.73
N ASP A 144 -2.30 -13.89 6.96
CA ASP A 144 -2.36 -13.69 5.52
C ASP A 144 -1.99 -12.27 5.08
N HIS A 145 -2.44 -11.25 5.82
CA HIS A 145 -2.20 -9.85 5.47
C HIS A 145 -0.73 -9.49 5.65
N THR A 146 -0.13 -9.95 6.74
CA THR A 146 1.28 -9.79 7.07
C THR A 146 2.16 -10.45 6.02
N VAL A 147 1.86 -11.69 5.63
CA VAL A 147 2.60 -12.40 4.59
C VAL A 147 2.50 -11.69 3.23
N LYS A 148 1.28 -11.35 2.78
CA LYS A 148 1.04 -10.66 1.50
C LYS A 148 1.72 -9.29 1.46
N PHE A 149 1.73 -8.57 2.57
CA PHE A 149 2.37 -7.27 2.67
C PHE A 149 3.90 -7.37 2.68
N ALA A 150 4.48 -8.32 3.41
CA ALA A 150 5.92 -8.57 3.39
C ALA A 150 6.42 -8.95 1.99
N ASP A 151 5.67 -9.77 1.25
CA ASP A 151 5.94 -10.11 -0.15
C ASP A 151 5.87 -8.87 -1.06
N THR A 152 4.86 -8.02 -0.87
CA THR A 152 4.73 -6.76 -1.63
C THR A 152 5.88 -5.78 -1.33
N ALA A 153 6.30 -5.67 -0.06
CA ALA A 153 7.43 -4.84 0.32
C ALA A 153 8.76 -5.37 -0.25
N ARG A 154 8.90 -6.69 -0.41
CA ARG A 154 10.05 -7.31 -1.05
C ARG A 154 10.20 -6.89 -2.52
N ASP A 155 9.10 -6.78 -3.26
CA ASP A 155 9.13 -6.27 -4.64
C ASP A 155 9.65 -4.82 -4.71
N VAL A 156 9.38 -3.99 -3.70
CA VAL A 156 9.87 -2.61 -3.61
C VAL A 156 11.37 -2.55 -3.25
N GLY A 157 11.84 -3.42 -2.37
CA GLY A 157 13.26 -3.76 -2.29
C GLY A 157 14.17 -2.81 -1.49
N ASP A 158 13.70 -1.65 -1.04
CA ASP A 158 14.52 -0.70 -0.28
C ASP A 158 14.40 -0.85 1.26
N ARG A 159 15.17 -0.04 2.00
CA ARG A 159 15.15 -0.05 3.47
C ARG A 159 13.81 0.44 4.04
N ALA A 160 13.15 1.39 3.40
CA ALA A 160 11.86 1.88 3.87
C ALA A 160 10.78 0.79 3.73
N ALA A 161 10.83 0.01 2.66
CA ALA A 161 9.98 -1.15 2.45
C ALA A 161 10.26 -2.28 3.47
N ARG A 162 11.54 -2.60 3.77
CA ARG A 162 11.86 -3.52 4.88
C ARG A 162 11.32 -3.03 6.22
N THR A 163 11.44 -1.73 6.49
CA THR A 163 10.89 -1.11 7.70
C THR A 163 9.38 -1.31 7.75
N ALA A 164 8.67 -1.04 6.66
CA ALA A 164 7.22 -1.24 6.56
C ALA A 164 6.83 -2.71 6.79
N ALA A 165 7.55 -3.67 6.19
CA ALA A 165 7.27 -5.09 6.37
C ALA A 165 7.42 -5.53 7.85
N LEU A 166 8.48 -5.08 8.53
CA LEU A 166 8.67 -5.31 9.97
C LEU A 166 7.55 -4.68 10.80
N ARG A 167 7.07 -3.48 10.42
CA ARG A 167 5.89 -2.86 11.02
C ARG A 167 4.63 -3.68 10.81
N GLY A 168 4.47 -4.33 9.66
CA GLY A 168 3.35 -5.25 9.41
C GLY A 168 3.36 -6.44 10.37
N VAL A 169 4.53 -7.07 10.57
CA VAL A 169 4.71 -8.18 11.52
C VAL A 169 4.39 -7.77 12.96
N GLU A 170 4.72 -6.54 13.35
CA GLU A 170 4.45 -6.01 14.69
C GLU A 170 2.98 -5.63 14.89
N LEU A 171 2.39 -4.91 13.93
CA LEU A 171 1.10 -4.25 14.11
C LEU A 171 -0.09 -5.18 13.87
N ASN A 172 0.05 -6.18 12.98
CA ASN A 172 -1.02 -7.12 12.71
C ASN A 172 -1.10 -8.19 13.82
N PRO A 173 -2.32 -8.60 14.22
CA PRO A 173 -2.48 -9.72 15.13
C PRO A 173 -2.01 -11.03 14.45
N PRO A 174 -1.28 -11.90 15.16
CA PRO A 174 -0.87 -13.20 14.62
C PRO A 174 -2.06 -14.11 14.39
N ALA A 175 -1.92 -15.06 13.46
CA ALA A 175 -2.88 -16.15 13.32
C ALA A 175 -2.90 -17.00 14.61
N LEU A 176 -4.10 -17.36 15.06
CA LEU A 176 -4.32 -18.24 16.22
C LEU A 176 -3.93 -19.70 15.92
#